data_AF-A0A1U9KSW5-F1
#
_entry.id   AF-A0A1U9KSW5-F1
#
_cell.length_a   1.000
_cell.length_b   1.000
_cell.length_c   1.000
_cell.angle_alpha   90.00
_cell.angle_beta   90.00
_cell.angle_gamma   90.00
#
_symmetry.space_group_name_H-M   'P 1'
#
loop_
_entity.id
_entity.type
_entity.pdbx_description
1 polymer ?
#
loop_
_entity_poly.entity_id
_entity_poly.type
_entity_poly.pdbx_seq_one_letter_code
_entity_poly.pdbx_strand_id
1 'polypeptide(L)'
;MADIFNIMENRSGEKILLSLSKTSPEETECIKGLMFTFEDLSRLRPEALTRILAQLDKDILPIALKGATKEQKNVFYRIMSDRAIRLLQDNMEALGSVRLRDVEKAKAEIVFLAKEMNENGEIELDPEENEMVIE
;
A
#
# COMPACT_ATOMS: atom_id res chain seq x y z
N MET A 1 8.82 -19.36 -12.53
CA MET A 1 8.52 -18.44 -11.41
C MET A 1 7.77 -17.17 -11.84
N ALA A 2 7.66 -16.85 -13.14
CA ALA A 2 6.95 -15.66 -13.62
C ALA A 2 5.42 -15.80 -13.75
N ASP A 3 4.89 -17.04 -13.72
CA ASP A 3 3.45 -17.27 -13.99
C ASP A 3 2.52 -16.98 -12.80
N ILE A 4 3.04 -16.89 -11.57
CA ILE A 4 2.22 -16.64 -10.37
C ILE A 4 1.89 -15.16 -10.23
N PHE A 5 2.81 -14.29 -10.62
CA PHE A 5 2.68 -12.83 -10.47
C PHE A 5 1.56 -12.29 -11.38
N ASN A 6 1.46 -12.81 -12.61
CA ASN A 6 0.51 -12.37 -13.63
C ASN A 6 -0.95 -12.82 -13.38
N ILE A 7 -1.17 -13.73 -12.42
CA ILE A 7 -2.51 -14.24 -12.08
C ILE A 7 -3.17 -13.39 -10.98
N MET A 8 -2.39 -12.61 -10.23
CA MET A 8 -2.88 -11.80 -9.10
C MET A 8 -3.49 -10.45 -9.52
N GLU A 9 -3.34 -10.05 -10.78
CA GLU A 9 -3.79 -8.74 -11.30
C GLU A 9 -5.30 -8.65 -11.55
N ASN A 10 -6.04 -9.76 -11.46
CA ASN A 10 -7.49 -9.78 -11.68
C ASN A 10 -8.25 -10.37 -10.48
N ARG A 11 -9.55 -10.07 -10.37
CA ARG A 11 -10.53 -10.53 -9.34
C ARG A 11 -10.50 -12.04 -8.97
N SER A 12 -9.70 -12.83 -9.67
CA SER A 12 -9.41 -14.25 -9.46
C SER A 12 -8.33 -14.52 -8.40
N GLY A 13 -7.42 -13.58 -8.13
CA GLY A 13 -6.30 -13.76 -7.19
C GLY A 13 -6.75 -14.08 -5.76
N GLU A 14 -7.76 -13.39 -5.23
CA GLU A 14 -8.32 -13.66 -3.90
C GLU A 14 -8.92 -15.08 -3.78
N LYS A 15 -9.60 -15.57 -4.84
CA LYS A 15 -10.18 -16.92 -4.86
C LYS A 15 -9.11 -18.01 -4.93
N ILE A 16 -8.01 -17.73 -5.62
CA ILE A 16 -6.86 -18.63 -5.70
C ILE A 16 -6.14 -18.66 -4.36
N LEU A 17 -5.88 -17.52 -3.73
CA LEU A 17 -5.35 -17.42 -2.35
C LEU A 17 -6.23 -18.15 -1.32
N LEU A 18 -7.55 -18.05 -1.41
CA LEU A 18 -8.51 -18.78 -0.57
C LEU A 18 -8.53 -20.30 -0.83
N SER A 19 -8.18 -20.73 -2.04
CA SER A 19 -8.07 -22.14 -2.40
C SER A 19 -6.72 -22.69 -1.95
N LEU A 20 -5.65 -21.94 -2.18
CA LEU A 20 -4.28 -22.25 -1.71
C LEU A 20 -4.21 -22.29 -0.19
N SER A 21 -4.90 -21.39 0.53
CA SER A 21 -4.94 -21.39 2.00
C SER A 21 -5.55 -22.67 2.59
N LYS A 22 -6.41 -23.36 1.82
CA LYS A 22 -7.03 -24.63 2.22
C LYS A 22 -6.16 -25.84 1.91
N THR A 23 -5.29 -25.74 0.90
CA THR A 23 -4.47 -26.86 0.41
C THR A 23 -3.05 -26.81 0.96
N SER A 24 -2.50 -25.60 1.18
CA SER A 24 -1.15 -25.36 1.67
C SER A 24 -1.08 -24.01 2.42
N PRO A 25 -1.30 -24.03 3.75
CA PRO A 25 -1.27 -22.82 4.58
C PRO A 25 0.10 -22.13 4.60
N GLU A 26 1.18 -22.92 4.56
CA GLU A 26 2.58 -22.46 4.69
C GLU A 26 3.05 -21.71 3.44
N GLU A 27 2.71 -22.22 2.25
CA GLU A 27 2.97 -21.52 0.97
C GLU A 27 2.11 -20.26 0.83
N THR A 28 0.92 -20.26 1.43
CA THR A 28 0.04 -19.08 1.45
C THR A 28 0.58 -17.97 2.34
N GLU A 29 1.15 -18.29 3.50
CA GLU A 29 1.85 -17.32 4.35
C GLU A 29 3.10 -16.78 3.66
N CYS A 30 3.85 -17.63 2.94
CA CYS A 30 4.97 -17.18 2.13
C CYS A 30 4.54 -16.22 1.01
N ILE A 31 3.47 -16.54 0.26
CA ILE A 31 2.93 -15.67 -0.80
C ILE A 31 2.39 -14.35 -0.23
N LYS A 32 1.69 -14.38 0.92
CA LYS A 32 1.24 -13.16 1.60
C LYS A 32 2.40 -12.33 2.13
N GLY A 33 3.46 -12.97 2.60
CA GLY A 33 4.71 -12.31 3.02
C GLY A 33 5.44 -11.62 1.86
N LEU A 34 5.22 -12.07 0.62
CA LEU A 34 5.70 -11.43 -0.61
C LEU A 34 4.78 -10.31 -1.11
N MET A 35 3.62 -10.07 -0.47
CA MET A 35 2.71 -9.01 -0.91
C MET A 35 3.08 -7.69 -0.23
N PHE A 36 3.48 -6.70 -1.02
CA PHE A 36 3.59 -5.32 -0.56
C PHE A 36 2.22 -4.85 -0.01
N THR A 37 2.22 -4.41 1.25
CA THR A 37 1.04 -3.99 2.02
C THR A 37 1.03 -2.48 2.30
N PHE A 38 -0.04 -1.97 2.92
CA PHE A 38 -0.10 -0.56 3.34
C PHE A 38 0.92 -0.26 4.44
N GLU A 39 1.20 -1.23 5.30
CA GLU A 39 2.21 -1.15 6.36
C GLU A 39 3.64 -0.98 5.78
N ASP A 40 3.92 -1.62 4.64
CA ASP A 40 5.22 -1.57 3.97
C ASP A 40 5.55 -0.18 3.40
N LEU A 41 4.54 0.69 3.20
CA LEU A 41 4.75 2.10 2.84
C LEU A 41 5.68 2.81 3.84
N SER A 42 5.72 2.37 5.10
CA SER A 42 6.61 2.93 6.11
C SER A 42 8.10 2.77 5.79
N ARG A 43 8.45 1.72 5.04
CA ARG A 43 9.82 1.32 4.65
C ARG A 43 10.30 2.06 3.40
N LEU A 44 9.39 2.67 2.65
CA LEU A 44 9.72 3.44 1.46
C LEU A 44 10.52 4.70 1.78
N ARG A 45 11.41 5.05 0.85
CA ARG A 45 12.11 6.33 0.86
C ARG A 45 11.10 7.50 0.78
N PRO A 46 11.35 8.62 1.48
CA PRO A 46 10.46 9.79 1.45
C PRO A 46 10.07 10.24 0.03
N GLU A 47 11.00 10.19 -0.92
CA GLU A 47 10.80 10.61 -2.31
C GLU A 47 9.76 9.74 -3.03
N ALA A 48 9.78 8.42 -2.80
CA ALA A 48 8.80 7.50 -3.38
C ALA A 48 7.40 7.77 -2.81
N LEU A 49 7.29 7.97 -1.49
CA LEU A 49 6.04 8.33 -0.84
C LEU A 49 5.48 9.66 -1.36
N THR A 50 6.33 10.67 -1.55
CA THR A 50 5.92 11.95 -2.12
C THR A 50 5.38 11.79 -3.55
N ARG A 51 6.01 10.94 -4.38
CA ARG A 51 5.52 10.65 -5.73
C ARG A 51 4.16 9.94 -5.72
N ILE A 52 3.99 8.93 -4.86
CA ILE A 52 2.70 8.25 -4.67
C ILE A 52 1.62 9.27 -4.31
N LEU A 53 1.88 10.12 -3.31
CA LEU A 53 0.90 11.13 -2.87
C LEU A 53 0.58 12.19 -3.93
N ALA A 54 1.49 12.45 -4.86
CA ALA A 54 1.27 13.41 -5.94
C ALA A 54 0.29 12.88 -7.00
N GLN A 55 0.21 11.56 -7.18
CA GLN A 55 -0.70 10.91 -8.12
C GLN A 55 -1.99 10.39 -7.46
N LEU A 56 -1.99 10.24 -6.14
CA LEU A 56 -3.13 9.75 -5.38
C LEU A 56 -4.30 10.75 -5.39
N ASP A 57 -5.52 10.23 -5.59
CA ASP A 57 -6.73 11.02 -5.41
C ASP A 57 -6.83 11.57 -3.99
N LYS A 58 -7.10 12.88 -3.89
CA LYS A 58 -6.98 13.65 -2.63
C LYS A 58 -7.92 13.17 -1.52
N ASP A 59 -9.01 12.51 -1.89
CA ASP A 59 -10.02 12.01 -0.95
C ASP A 59 -9.66 10.62 -0.37
N ILE A 60 -8.72 9.90 -0.99
CA ILE A 60 -8.36 8.53 -0.59
C ILE A 60 -7.53 8.51 0.69
N LEU A 61 -6.48 9.35 0.78
CA LEU A 61 -5.60 9.35 1.94
C LEU A 61 -6.33 9.68 3.27
N PRO A 62 -7.21 10.70 3.35
CA PRO A 62 -7.99 10.94 4.56
C PRO A 62 -8.80 9.70 4.99
N ILE A 63 -9.42 8.98 4.06
CA ILE A 63 -10.20 7.77 4.35
C ILE A 63 -9.29 6.65 4.88
N ALA A 64 -8.17 6.38 4.20
CA ALA A 64 -7.21 5.35 4.61
C ALA A 64 -6.66 5.59 6.02
N LEU A 65 -6.41 6.85 6.37
CA LEU A 65 -5.83 7.22 7.67
C LEU A 65 -6.83 7.24 8.84
N LYS A 66 -8.15 7.12 8.61
CA LYS A 66 -9.13 7.05 9.72
C LYS A 66 -8.94 5.83 10.61
N GLY A 67 -8.56 4.70 10.02
CA GLY A 67 -8.26 3.46 10.76
C GLY A 67 -6.77 3.22 11.01
N ALA A 68 -5.91 4.18 10.69
CA ALA A 68 -4.46 4.02 10.80
C ALA A 68 -3.94 4.35 12.21
N THR A 69 -2.88 3.65 12.63
CA THR A 69 -2.17 3.93 13.89
C THR A 69 -1.45 5.28 13.82
N LYS A 70 -0.96 5.77 14.97
CA LYS A 70 -0.19 7.02 15.02
C LYS A 70 1.10 6.90 14.20
N GLU A 71 1.75 5.75 14.29
CA GLU A 71 2.98 5.41 13.59
C GLU A 71 2.76 5.44 12.07
N GLN A 72 1.67 4.83 11.59
CA GLN A 72 1.29 4.85 10.18
C GLN A 72 1.00 6.27 9.68
N LYS A 73 0.30 7.10 10.47
CA LYS A 73 0.05 8.50 10.10
C LYS A 73 1.34 9.31 9.99
N ASN A 74 2.29 9.10 10.89
CA ASN A 74 3.56 9.81 10.91
C ASN A 74 4.41 9.56 9.65
N VAL A 75 4.25 8.39 9.00
CA VAL A 75 4.89 8.08 7.70
C VAL A 75 4.53 9.11 6.64
N PHE A 76 3.27 9.57 6.62
CA PHE A 76 2.79 10.57 5.66
C PHE A 76 3.05 11.99 6.16
N TYR A 77 2.89 12.25 7.45
CA TYR A 77 3.13 13.59 7.99
C TYR A 77 4.58 14.05 7.84
N ARG A 78 5.57 13.15 7.95
CA ARG A 78 6.99 13.51 7.82
C ARG A 78 7.37 14.07 6.44
N ILE A 79 6.58 13.77 5.40
CA ILE A 79 6.81 14.23 4.03
C ILE A 79 5.88 15.39 3.61
N MET A 80 5.05 15.88 4.53
CA MET A 80 4.09 16.94 4.29
C MET A 80 4.50 18.24 4.99
N SER A 81 4.09 19.38 4.42
CA SER A 81 4.16 20.66 5.13
C SER A 81 3.11 20.73 6.23
N ASP A 82 3.33 21.56 7.27
CA ASP A 82 2.37 21.79 8.35
C ASP A 82 0.97 22.16 7.83
N ARG A 83 0.91 22.94 6.75
CA ARG A 83 -0.35 23.31 6.10
C ARG A 83 -1.08 22.10 5.51
N ALA A 84 -0.35 21.21 4.83
CA ALA A 84 -0.92 20.01 4.25
C ALA A 84 -1.39 19.01 5.32
N ILE A 85 -0.63 18.88 6.42
CA ILE A 85 -1.03 18.07 7.59
C ILE A 85 -2.34 18.59 8.17
N ARG A 86 -2.46 19.91 8.39
CA ARG A 86 -3.71 20.50 8.90
C ARG A 86 -4.89 20.23 7.98
N LEU A 87 -4.74 20.46 6.68
CA LEU A 87 -5.80 20.19 5.71
C LEU A 87 -6.23 18.72 5.70
N LEU A 88 -5.27 17.80 5.80
CA LEU A 88 -5.54 16.36 5.88
C LEU A 88 -6.32 16.02 7.16
N GLN A 89 -5.93 16.60 8.31
CA GLN A 89 -6.64 16.42 9.57
C GLN A 89 -8.07 16.96 9.50
N ASP A 90 -8.26 18.17 8.95
CA ASP A 90 -9.58 18.77 8.74
C ASP A 90 -10.47 17.89 7.84
N ASN A 91 -9.90 17.35 6.75
CA ASN A 91 -10.61 16.41 5.87
C ASN A 91 -10.99 15.12 6.60
N MET A 92 -10.09 14.57 7.41
CA MET A 92 -10.37 13.38 8.23
C MET A 92 -11.48 13.63 9.26
N GLU A 93 -11.55 14.83 9.84
CA GLU A 93 -12.62 15.24 10.75
C GLU A 93 -13.95 15.40 10.01
N ALA A 94 -13.94 16.06 8.85
CA ALA A 94 -15.12 16.28 8.01
C ALA A 94 -15.78 14.97 7.53
N LEU A 95 -14.99 13.91 7.32
CA LEU A 95 -15.50 12.58 6.98
C LEU A 95 -16.36 11.94 8.07
N GLY A 96 -16.25 12.38 9.33
CA GLY A 96 -17.01 11.80 10.45
C GLY A 96 -16.68 10.32 10.69
N SER A 97 -17.68 9.47 10.88
CA SER A 97 -17.50 8.02 11.01
C SER A 97 -17.41 7.36 9.63
N VAL A 98 -16.37 6.55 9.44
CA VAL A 98 -16.11 5.83 8.18
C VAL A 98 -16.23 4.33 8.44
N ARG A 99 -16.80 3.58 7.49
CA ARG A 99 -16.92 2.13 7.61
C ARG A 99 -15.55 1.49 7.41
N LEU A 100 -15.25 0.44 8.19
CA LEU A 100 -13.99 -0.31 8.07
C LEU A 100 -13.72 -0.78 6.63
N ARG A 101 -14.75 -1.22 5.91
CA ARG A 101 -14.64 -1.65 4.51
C ARG A 101 -14.12 -0.54 3.59
N ASP A 102 -14.50 0.71 3.83
CA ASP A 102 -14.09 1.83 2.97
C ASP A 102 -12.65 2.25 3.30
N VAL A 103 -12.23 2.11 4.57
CA VAL A 103 -10.82 2.26 4.97
C VAL A 103 -9.94 1.22 4.28
N GLU A 104 -10.32 -0.06 4.31
CA GLU A 104 -9.53 -1.14 3.68
C GLU A 104 -9.46 -0.99 2.16
N LYS A 105 -10.53 -0.52 1.51
CA LYS A 105 -10.48 -0.19 0.08
C LYS A 105 -9.50 0.96 -0.22
N ALA A 106 -9.56 2.03 0.55
CA ALA A 106 -8.68 3.18 0.36
C ALA A 106 -7.20 2.79 0.56
N LYS A 107 -6.90 1.95 1.55
CA LYS A 107 -5.56 1.38 1.73
C LYS A 107 -5.12 0.54 0.53
N ALA A 108 -6.00 -0.35 0.04
CA ALA A 108 -5.73 -1.20 -1.11
C ALA A 108 -5.46 -0.37 -2.38
N GLU A 109 -6.17 0.75 -2.56
CA GLU A 109 -5.97 1.67 -3.68
C GLU A 109 -4.59 2.34 -3.64
N ILE A 110 -4.14 2.77 -2.46
CA ILE A 110 -2.77 3.32 -2.28
C ILE A 110 -1.71 2.27 -2.60
N VAL A 111 -1.90 1.03 -2.14
CA VAL A 111 -0.99 -0.09 -2.42
C VAL A 111 -0.97 -0.43 -3.91
N PHE A 112 -2.14 -0.43 -4.56
CA PHE A 112 -2.25 -0.68 -6.00
C PHE A 112 -1.50 0.39 -6.81
N LEU A 113 -1.72 1.67 -6.52
CA LEU A 113 -1.01 2.77 -7.16
C LEU A 113 0.51 2.65 -6.96
N ALA A 114 0.96 2.33 -5.75
CA ALA A 114 2.38 2.17 -5.47
C ALA A 114 3.01 1.04 -6.31
N LYS A 115 2.30 -0.09 -6.49
CA LYS A 115 2.74 -1.19 -7.35
C LYS A 115 2.79 -0.80 -8.82
N GLU A 116 1.74 -0.16 -9.32
CA GLU A 116 1.67 0.33 -10.71
C GLU A 116 2.83 1.30 -11.01
N MET A 117 3.09 2.25 -10.10
CA MET A 117 4.21 3.19 -10.23
C MET A 117 5.57 2.47 -10.20
N ASN A 118 5.70 1.37 -9.47
CA ASN A 118 6.93 0.57 -9.44
C ASN A 118 7.14 -0.22 -10.73
N GLU A 119 6.08 -0.83 -11.25
CA GLU A 119 6.10 -1.54 -12.54
C GLU A 119 6.44 -0.59 -13.70
N ASN A 120 5.98 0.66 -13.62
CA ASN A 120 6.33 1.72 -14.57
C ASN A 120 7.74 2.32 -14.36
N GLY A 121 8.47 1.90 -13.31
CA GLY A 121 9.80 2.41 -12.96
C GLY A 121 9.79 3.85 -12.41
N GLU A 122 8.63 4.36 -11.99
CA GLU A 122 8.48 5.70 -11.42
C GLU A 122 8.91 5.76 -9.95
N ILE A 123 8.80 4.65 -9.23
CA ILE A 123 9.30 4.47 -7.87
C ILE A 123 9.95 3.10 -7.72
N GLU A 124 10.69 2.92 -6.63
CA GLU A 124 11.21 1.61 -6.21
C GLU A 124 10.56 1.27 -4.87
N LEU A 125 9.86 0.13 -4.79
CA LEU A 125 9.25 -0.34 -3.56
C LEU A 125 10.23 -1.05 -2.62
N ASP A 126 11.37 -1.49 -3.16
CA ASP A 126 12.32 -2.31 -2.43
C ASP A 126 13.70 -1.64 -2.33
N PRO A 127 14.17 -1.32 -1.11
CA PRO A 127 15.57 -1.03 -0.88
C PRO A 127 16.42 -2.30 -0.65
N GLU A 128 15.83 -3.50 -0.42
CA GLU A 128 16.55 -4.71 -0.01
C GLU A 128 16.62 -5.82 -1.10
N GLU A 129 15.76 -5.85 -2.12
CA GLU A 129 15.83 -6.86 -3.21
C GLU A 129 16.93 -6.62 -4.27
N ASN A 130 17.59 -5.45 -4.28
CA ASN A 130 18.62 -5.15 -5.28
C ASN A 130 20.03 -5.71 -4.96
N GLU A 131 20.20 -6.52 -3.92
CA GLU A 131 21.46 -7.22 -3.61
C GLU A 131 21.46 -8.73 -3.96
N MET A 132 20.71 -9.17 -4.97
CA MET A 132 21.10 -10.40 -5.69
C MET A 132 22.17 -10.06 -6.74
N VAL A 133 23.40 -9.86 -6.26
CA VAL A 133 24.59 -9.94 -7.10
C VAL A 133 24.69 -11.38 -7.59
N ILE A 134 24.38 -11.62 -8.86
CA ILE A 134 24.74 -12.87 -9.53
C ILE A 134 26.22 -12.74 -9.91
N GLU A 135 27.10 -13.43 -9.17
CA GLU A 135 28.42 -13.83 -9.69
C GLU A 135 28.31 -15.04 -10.62
#